data_AF-R5Z6D9-F1
#
_entry.id   AF-R5Z6D9-F1
#
_cell.length_a   1.000
_cell.length_b   1.000
_cell.length_c   1.000
_cell.angle_alpha   90.00
_cell.angle_beta   90.00
_cell.angle_gamma   90.00
#
_symmetry.space_group_name_H-M   'P 1'
#
loop_
_entity.id
_entity.type
_entity.pdbx_description
1 polymer ?
#
loop_
_entity_poly.entity_id
_entity_poly.type
_entity_poly.pdbx_seq_one_letter_code
_entity_poly.pdbx_strand_id
1 'polypeptide(L)'
;MRGNAPVSNKDGKPIEIHHNDQKPLGPFDEMHPSDHRYGENYKKIILIIIKKQKLIELNLENGNKNIGNMNGIMEGGTIRMKQYEYFKNVEENAVFTKESCQFCGHNDNCLEGIYFEQPGLKSVCLSCLDKRIIGVEIPDYLKNKVQNNVEKIEKLKYTPPVPWVQYNDWPVCCDDYMQYLGEWTQEDFIRESRDGNGISLFQSLLNIEFMKQVDDINVLWNDLENNTVAFVFICPVCNTKKVVCQSY
;
A
#
# COMPACT_ATOMS: atom_id res chain seq x y z
N MET A 1 23.41 31.86 14.79
CA MET A 1 23.42 32.23 13.36
C MET A 1 24.02 31.06 12.60
N ARG A 2 23.28 30.40 11.69
CA ARG A 2 23.88 29.39 10.80
C ARG A 2 24.47 30.16 9.61
N GLY A 3 25.79 30.09 9.43
CA GLY A 3 26.48 30.73 8.31
C GLY A 3 26.07 30.10 6.99
N ASN A 4 25.94 30.91 5.94
CA ASN A 4 25.71 30.41 4.59
C ASN A 4 26.91 29.57 4.15
N ALA A 5 26.66 28.36 3.64
CA ALA A 5 27.70 27.51 3.08
C ALA A 5 28.34 28.21 1.86
N PRO A 6 29.67 28.14 1.70
CA PRO A 6 30.33 28.67 0.52
C PRO A 6 29.80 27.99 -0.74
N VAL A 7 29.70 28.75 -1.82
CA VAL A 7 29.20 28.30 -3.12
C VAL A 7 30.33 28.32 -4.15
N SER A 8 30.37 27.31 -5.02
CA SER A 8 31.40 27.21 -6.06
C SER A 8 31.25 28.35 -7.08
N ASN A 9 32.38 28.95 -7.46
CA ASN A 9 32.42 29.99 -8.50
C ASN A 9 32.21 29.44 -9.92
N LYS A 10 32.17 28.11 -10.08
CA LYS A 10 32.02 27.46 -11.39
C LYS A 10 30.56 27.21 -11.76
N ASP A 11 29.71 26.94 -10.78
CA ASP A 11 28.32 26.52 -10.99
C ASP A 11 27.31 27.06 -9.96
N GLY A 12 27.76 27.88 -9.01
CA GLY A 12 26.90 28.56 -8.03
C GLY A 12 26.25 27.63 -7.00
N LYS A 13 26.68 26.37 -6.90
CA LYS A 13 26.12 25.38 -5.96
C LYS A 13 26.93 25.30 -4.66
N PRO A 14 26.31 24.90 -3.53
CA PRO A 14 27.01 24.74 -2.26
C PRO A 14 28.15 23.71 -2.39
N ILE A 15 29.35 24.09 -1.97
CA ILE A 15 30.52 23.21 -1.96
C ILE A 15 30.73 22.60 -0.57
N GLU A 16 31.20 21.35 -0.54
CA GLU A 16 31.66 20.72 0.69
C GLU A 16 33.20 20.74 0.69
N ILE A 17 33.78 21.39 1.69
CA ILE A 17 35.23 21.45 1.87
C ILE A 17 35.62 20.23 2.69
N HIS A 18 36.35 19.29 2.06
CA HIS A 18 36.92 18.13 2.73
C HIS A 18 38.43 18.34 2.89
N HIS A 19 38.95 18.12 4.10
CA HIS A 19 40.39 18.00 4.31
C HIS A 19 40.81 16.59 3.94
N ASN A 20 41.78 16.44 3.04
CA ASN A 20 42.36 15.14 2.75
C ASN A 20 42.92 14.52 4.05
N ASP A 21 42.60 13.24 4.27
CA ASP A 21 42.95 12.46 5.46
C ASP A 21 42.47 13.02 6.81
N GLN A 22 41.48 13.92 6.82
CA GLN A 22 40.96 14.59 8.02
C GLN A 22 42.05 15.28 8.87
N LYS A 23 43.13 15.75 8.24
CA LYS A 23 44.18 16.52 8.92
C LYS A 23 43.85 18.01 8.91
N PRO A 24 43.81 18.71 10.06
CA PRO A 24 43.35 20.10 10.15
C PRO A 24 44.16 21.13 9.35
N LEU A 25 45.37 20.78 8.93
CA LEU A 25 46.34 21.68 8.28
C LEU A 25 46.76 21.19 6.87
N GLY A 26 46.05 20.20 6.32
CA GLY A 26 46.32 19.68 4.97
C GLY A 26 45.73 20.56 3.85
N PRO A 27 46.20 20.40 2.60
CA PRO A 27 45.57 21.04 1.44
C PRO A 27 44.10 20.60 1.35
N PHE A 28 43.21 21.55 1.04
CA PHE A 28 41.80 21.26 0.82
C PHE A 28 41.53 21.12 -0.66
N ASP A 29 40.68 20.16 -1.02
CA ASP A 29 40.17 19.99 -2.38
C ASP A 29 38.68 20.36 -2.41
N GLU A 30 38.29 21.18 -3.37
CA GLU A 30 36.89 21.52 -3.61
C GLU A 30 36.21 20.35 -4.34
N MET A 31 35.27 19.67 -3.70
CA MET A 31 34.57 18.52 -4.28
C MET A 31 33.05 18.73 -4.27
N HIS A 32 32.38 18.31 -5.35
CA HIS A 32 30.92 18.31 -5.40
C HIS A 32 30.37 16.99 -4.81
N PRO A 33 29.19 16.98 -4.15
CA PRO A 33 28.58 15.75 -3.59
C PRO A 33 28.44 14.59 -4.58
N SER A 34 28.39 14.89 -5.89
CA SER A 34 28.36 13.90 -6.96
C SER A 34 29.66 13.11 -7.11
N ASP A 35 30.79 13.71 -6.74
CA ASP A 35 32.12 13.22 -7.11
C ASP A 35 32.61 12.10 -6.18
N HIS A 36 31.92 11.90 -5.05
CA HIS A 36 32.27 10.88 -4.06
C HIS A 36 31.09 10.03 -3.56
N ARG A 37 29.82 10.45 -3.71
CA ARG A 37 28.67 9.56 -3.40
C ARG A 37 28.35 8.52 -4.47
N TYR A 38 28.77 8.71 -5.72
CA TYR A 38 28.34 7.87 -6.86
C TYR A 38 29.49 7.15 -7.59
N GLY A 39 30.61 6.86 -6.91
CA GLY A 39 31.77 6.16 -7.50
C GLY A 39 31.59 4.66 -7.75
N GLU A 40 32.54 4.05 -8.47
CA GLU A 40 32.52 2.67 -9.00
C GLU A 40 32.36 1.54 -7.95
N ASN A 41 32.50 1.83 -6.66
CA ASN A 41 32.30 0.85 -5.58
C ASN A 41 30.87 0.29 -5.50
N TYR A 42 29.87 0.99 -6.04
CA TYR A 42 28.49 0.46 -6.14
C TYR A 42 28.37 -0.80 -7.00
N LYS A 43 29.22 -0.95 -8.04
CA LYS A 43 29.15 -2.12 -8.94
C LYS A 43 29.78 -3.38 -8.34
N LYS A 44 30.75 -3.25 -7.42
CA LYS A 44 31.44 -4.39 -6.80
C LYS A 44 30.64 -5.03 -5.65
N ILE A 45 29.83 -4.23 -4.94
CA ILE A 45 28.99 -4.69 -3.82
C ILE A 45 27.90 -5.67 -4.28
N ILE A 46 27.43 -5.55 -5.53
CA ILE A 46 26.36 -6.40 -6.09
C ILE A 46 26.77 -7.88 -6.19
N LEU A 47 28.06 -8.19 -6.40
CA LEU A 47 28.50 -9.55 -6.72
C LEU A 47 28.79 -10.45 -5.51
N ILE A 48 29.00 -9.90 -4.31
CA ILE A 48 29.35 -10.69 -3.11
C ILE A 48 28.11 -11.10 -2.28
N ILE A 49 26.96 -10.44 -2.45
CA ILE A 49 25.76 -10.63 -1.62
C ILE A 49 25.01 -11.96 -1.90
N ILE A 50 25.35 -12.72 -2.94
CA ILE A 50 24.53 -13.86 -3.42
C ILE A 50 24.81 -15.22 -2.72
N LYS A 51 25.49 -15.28 -1.56
CA LYS A 51 25.59 -16.55 -0.82
C LYS A 51 25.27 -16.43 0.68
N LYS A 52 24.01 -16.84 0.96
CA LYS A 52 23.38 -17.18 2.25
C LYS A 52 22.83 -16.01 3.07
N GLN A 53 21.51 -16.06 3.25
CA GLN A 53 20.64 -15.16 4.02
C GLN A 53 21.16 -14.93 5.44
N LYS A 54 21.85 -13.80 5.65
CA LYS A 54 21.97 -13.03 6.90
C LYS A 54 22.69 -11.72 6.57
N LEU A 55 22.11 -10.58 6.93
CA LEU A 55 22.82 -9.30 6.88
C LEU A 55 23.81 -9.30 8.05
N ILE A 56 25.09 -9.41 7.72
CA ILE A 56 26.20 -9.29 8.68
C ILE A 56 26.84 -7.94 8.40
N GLU A 57 26.59 -6.96 9.25
CA GLU A 57 27.36 -5.72 9.23
C GLU A 57 28.66 -6.00 10.00
N LEU A 58 29.78 -6.06 9.28
CA LEU A 58 31.12 -6.22 9.83
C LEU A 58 31.83 -4.88 9.71
N ASN A 59 32.06 -4.23 10.85
CA ASN A 59 32.83 -3.01 10.89
C ASN A 59 34.34 -3.37 10.86
N LEU A 60 35.00 -3.13 9.73
CA LEU A 60 36.37 -3.62 9.47
C LEU A 60 37.45 -2.92 10.31
N GLU A 61 37.13 -1.84 11.01
CA GLU A 61 38.07 -1.11 11.87
C GLU A 61 38.12 -1.65 13.31
N ASN A 62 37.06 -2.33 13.75
CA ASN A 62 36.84 -2.66 15.16
C ASN A 62 36.15 -4.02 15.40
N GLY A 63 35.90 -4.82 14.36
CA GLY A 63 35.55 -6.23 14.46
C GLY A 63 34.15 -6.54 15.02
N ASN A 64 33.33 -5.52 15.26
CA ASN A 64 31.98 -5.70 15.78
C ASN A 64 31.01 -6.22 14.71
N LYS A 65 30.14 -7.14 15.13
CA LYS A 65 29.20 -7.87 14.28
C LYS A 65 27.76 -7.56 14.70
N ASN A 66 27.00 -6.87 13.86
CA ASN A 66 25.56 -6.69 14.05
C ASN A 66 24.79 -7.70 13.20
N ILE A 67 23.83 -8.41 13.82
CA ILE A 67 22.97 -9.40 13.15
C ILE A 67 21.54 -8.89 13.23
N GLY A 68 21.02 -8.36 12.12
CA GLY A 68 19.62 -8.00 11.96
C GLY A 68 18.84 -9.06 11.18
N ASN A 69 17.65 -9.43 11.64
CA ASN A 69 16.73 -10.30 10.88
C ASN A 69 15.92 -9.42 9.91
N MET A 70 16.08 -9.66 8.60
CA MET A 70 15.19 -9.07 7.59
C MET A 70 14.01 -10.02 7.35
N ASN A 71 12.86 -9.70 7.92
CA ASN A 71 11.60 -10.33 7.53
C ASN A 71 11.13 -9.71 6.20
N GLY A 72 10.95 -10.50 5.13
CA GLY A 72 10.14 -10.11 3.97
C GLY A 72 10.80 -9.97 2.60
N ILE A 73 12.04 -10.43 2.37
CA ILE A 73 12.68 -10.36 1.04
C ILE A 73 12.79 -11.76 0.41
N MET A 74 12.06 -12.00 -0.69
CA MET A 74 12.29 -13.16 -1.59
C MET A 74 13.27 -12.76 -2.71
N GLU A 75 14.07 -13.73 -3.17
CA GLU A 75 15.08 -13.54 -4.23
C GLU A 75 14.47 -12.93 -5.49
N GLY A 76 15.00 -11.79 -5.97
CA GLY A 76 14.53 -11.12 -7.19
C GLY A 76 14.34 -9.60 -7.11
N GLY A 77 14.43 -8.98 -5.92
CA GLY A 77 14.65 -7.53 -5.80
C GLY A 77 13.47 -6.63 -6.14
N THR A 78 12.23 -7.09 -5.99
CA THR A 78 11.06 -6.21 -5.84
C THR A 78 10.64 -6.27 -4.38
N ILE A 79 10.61 -5.13 -3.67
CA ILE A 79 9.93 -5.06 -2.37
C ILE A 79 8.45 -5.26 -2.67
N ARG A 80 7.97 -6.50 -2.59
CA ARG A 80 6.54 -6.76 -2.72
C ARG A 80 5.87 -6.25 -1.46
N MET A 81 4.95 -5.30 -1.61
CA MET A 81 4.08 -4.94 -0.50
C MET A 81 3.39 -6.18 0.05
N LYS A 82 3.16 -6.13 1.36
CA LYS A 82 2.49 -7.20 2.09
C LYS A 82 1.17 -7.55 1.39
N GLN A 83 0.95 -8.85 1.22
CA GLN A 83 -0.33 -9.37 0.76
C GLN A 83 -1.29 -9.41 1.95
N TYR A 84 -2.49 -8.87 1.77
CA TYR A 84 -3.53 -8.91 2.78
C TYR A 84 -4.56 -9.95 2.38
N GLU A 85 -4.99 -10.75 3.36
CA GLU A 85 -5.92 -11.86 3.15
C GLU A 85 -7.21 -11.38 2.47
N TYR A 86 -7.73 -10.23 2.90
CA TYR A 86 -8.96 -9.67 2.38
C TYR A 86 -8.76 -8.53 1.38
N PHE A 87 -7.53 -8.16 1.00
CA PHE A 87 -7.33 -7.05 0.05
C PHE A 87 -6.24 -7.39 -0.97
N LYS A 88 -6.63 -7.45 -2.25
CA LYS A 88 -5.74 -7.78 -3.35
C LYS A 88 -5.15 -6.52 -3.97
N ASN A 89 -3.88 -6.60 -4.36
CA ASN A 89 -3.16 -5.53 -5.07
C ASN A 89 -3.30 -4.16 -4.39
N VAL A 90 -2.87 -4.07 -3.12
CA VAL A 90 -2.94 -2.82 -2.33
C VAL A 90 -2.30 -1.63 -3.04
N GLU A 91 -1.26 -1.86 -3.84
CA GLU A 91 -0.56 -0.83 -4.64
C GLU A 91 -1.50 -0.14 -5.64
N GLU A 92 -2.45 -0.89 -6.19
CA GLU A 92 -3.36 -0.43 -7.24
C GLU A 92 -4.71 0.02 -6.65
N ASN A 93 -5.21 -0.70 -5.64
CA ASN A 93 -6.60 -0.63 -5.22
C ASN A 93 -6.83 0.18 -3.93
N ALA A 94 -5.78 0.50 -3.17
CA ALA A 94 -5.91 1.31 -1.97
C ALA A 94 -5.83 2.80 -2.29
N VAL A 95 -6.54 3.62 -1.52
CA VAL A 95 -6.49 5.07 -1.68
C VAL A 95 -5.37 5.63 -0.81
N PHE A 96 -4.30 6.07 -1.48
CA PHE A 96 -3.17 6.72 -0.85
C PHE A 96 -3.30 8.24 -0.87
N THR A 97 -2.79 8.87 0.18
CA THR A 97 -2.74 10.31 0.36
C THR A 97 -1.30 10.81 0.44
N LYS A 98 -1.12 12.11 0.16
CA LYS A 98 0.17 12.81 0.32
C LYS A 98 0.40 13.25 1.77
N GLU A 99 -0.62 13.20 2.62
CA GLU A 99 -0.49 13.53 4.02
C GLU A 99 0.39 12.51 4.74
N SER A 100 1.33 13.01 5.54
CA SER A 100 2.21 12.14 6.34
C SER A 100 1.41 11.37 7.39
N CYS A 101 1.82 10.12 7.63
CA CYS A 101 1.22 9.25 8.62
C CYS A 101 1.16 9.93 10.00
N GLN A 102 -0.03 9.98 10.58
CA GLN A 102 -0.31 10.64 11.86
C GLN A 102 0.47 10.05 13.04
N PHE A 103 0.95 8.81 12.92
CA PHE A 103 1.61 8.08 14.02
C PHE A 103 3.14 8.08 13.93
N CYS A 104 3.71 8.00 12.72
CA CYS A 104 5.17 7.90 12.55
C CYS A 104 5.78 9.07 11.79
N GLY A 105 4.97 9.95 11.18
CA GLY A 105 5.43 11.12 10.44
C GLY A 105 6.05 10.82 9.07
N HIS A 106 6.18 9.56 8.65
CA HIS A 106 6.61 9.21 7.30
C HIS A 106 5.49 9.44 6.27
N ASN A 107 5.87 9.59 5.01
CA ASN A 107 4.97 9.89 3.89
C ASN A 107 4.83 8.74 2.87
N ASP A 108 5.52 7.62 3.07
CA ASP A 108 5.45 6.47 2.17
C ASP A 108 4.17 5.64 2.41
N ASN A 109 3.46 5.30 1.33
CA ASN A 109 2.28 4.41 1.33
C ASN A 109 1.26 4.75 2.42
N CYS A 110 0.95 6.04 2.54
CA CYS A 110 0.00 6.59 3.50
C CYS A 110 -1.43 6.44 2.99
N LEU A 111 -2.24 5.65 3.68
CA LEU A 111 -3.66 5.47 3.40
C LEU A 111 -4.45 6.68 3.89
N GLU A 112 -5.49 7.03 3.14
CA GLU A 112 -6.42 8.09 3.49
C GLU A 112 -7.21 7.73 4.77
N GLY A 113 -7.22 8.65 5.74
CA GLY A 113 -7.74 8.39 7.09
C GLY A 113 -9.26 8.30 7.16
N ILE A 114 -9.99 8.93 6.25
CA ILE A 114 -11.46 8.95 6.26
C ILE A 114 -12.09 7.56 6.17
N TYR A 115 -11.40 6.59 5.54
CA TYR A 115 -11.91 5.23 5.35
C TYR A 115 -11.64 4.28 6.52
N PHE A 116 -10.98 4.75 7.59
CA PHE A 116 -10.75 3.96 8.80
C PHE A 116 -11.96 3.92 9.75
N GLU A 117 -13.04 4.61 9.40
CA GLU A 117 -14.26 4.73 10.21
C GLU A 117 -13.99 5.34 11.60
N GLN A 118 -12.95 6.18 11.71
CA GLN A 118 -12.52 6.78 12.97
C GLN A 118 -12.46 8.32 12.88
N PRO A 119 -13.19 9.04 13.75
CA PRO A 119 -13.20 10.50 13.75
C PRO A 119 -11.81 11.10 13.94
N GLY A 120 -11.45 12.06 13.09
CA GLY A 120 -10.22 12.85 13.22
C GLY A 120 -8.94 12.14 12.78
N LEU A 121 -9.03 10.93 12.23
CA LEU A 121 -7.89 10.25 11.63
C LEU A 121 -7.63 10.82 10.23
N LYS A 122 -6.39 11.27 9.99
CA LYS A 122 -6.02 11.91 8.71
C LYS A 122 -5.31 10.97 7.75
N SER A 123 -4.31 10.24 8.24
CA SER A 123 -3.45 9.42 7.39
C SER A 123 -2.74 8.34 8.19
N VAL A 124 -2.66 7.14 7.61
CA VAL A 124 -2.01 5.97 8.21
C VAL A 124 -1.16 5.24 7.19
N CYS A 125 0.15 5.14 7.39
CA CYS A 125 0.98 4.32 6.51
C CYS A 125 0.76 2.82 6.73
N LEU A 126 0.93 2.03 5.66
CA LEU A 126 0.81 0.57 5.71
C LEU A 126 1.68 -0.07 6.82
N SER A 127 2.86 0.49 7.11
CA SER A 127 3.71 -0.03 8.21
C SER A 127 3.06 0.14 9.59
N CYS A 128 2.37 1.26 9.84
CA CYS A 128 1.66 1.49 11.10
C CYS A 128 0.42 0.59 11.23
N LEU A 129 -0.28 0.35 10.12
CA LEU A 129 -1.37 -0.64 10.05
C LEU A 129 -0.84 -2.05 10.37
N ASP A 130 0.27 -2.44 9.75
CA ASP A 130 0.89 -3.77 9.92
C ASP A 130 1.41 -4.01 11.35
N LYS A 131 1.95 -2.97 11.97
CA LYS A 131 2.36 -2.97 13.38
C LYS A 131 1.18 -2.90 14.34
N ARG A 132 -0.05 -2.84 13.82
CA ARG A 132 -1.29 -2.76 14.59
C ARG A 132 -1.38 -1.55 15.52
N ILE A 133 -0.70 -0.46 15.16
CA ILE A 133 -0.76 0.81 15.91
C ILE A 133 -2.19 1.35 15.88
N ILE A 134 -2.83 1.21 14.72
CA ILE A 134 -4.23 1.54 14.48
C ILE A 134 -4.79 0.52 13.48
N GLY A 135 -6.09 0.26 13.54
CA GLY A 135 -6.80 -0.59 12.57
C GLY A 135 -8.17 0.00 12.29
N VAL A 136 -8.80 -0.43 11.20
CA VAL A 136 -10.13 0.02 10.76
C VAL A 136 -11.18 -0.33 11.82
N GLU A 137 -12.09 0.58 12.12
CA GLU A 137 -13.22 0.27 12.99
C GLU A 137 -14.23 -0.61 12.23
N ILE A 138 -14.45 -1.83 12.74
CA ILE A 138 -15.37 -2.80 12.12
C ILE A 138 -16.75 -2.67 12.79
N PRO A 139 -17.81 -2.29 12.07
CA PRO A 139 -19.15 -2.21 12.62
C PRO A 139 -19.70 -3.56 13.09
N ASP A 140 -20.57 -3.56 14.10
CA ASP A 140 -21.10 -4.79 14.69
C ASP A 140 -21.90 -5.65 13.70
N TYR A 141 -22.62 -5.03 12.76
CA TYR A 141 -23.33 -5.77 11.73
C TYR A 141 -22.38 -6.60 10.84
N LEU A 142 -21.16 -6.12 10.57
CA LEU A 142 -20.15 -6.89 9.84
C LEU A 142 -19.53 -8.00 10.69
N LYS A 143 -19.33 -7.78 11.99
CA LYS A 143 -18.84 -8.81 12.92
C LYS A 143 -19.81 -10.01 12.97
N ASN A 144 -21.10 -9.71 12.95
CA ASN A 144 -22.16 -10.72 12.97
C ASN A 144 -22.21 -11.57 11.68
N LYS A 145 -21.76 -11.06 10.53
CA LYS A 145 -21.74 -11.82 9.26
C LYS A 145 -20.84 -13.08 9.30
N VAL A 146 -19.86 -13.13 10.20
CA VAL A 146 -18.95 -14.28 10.41
C VAL A 146 -19.08 -14.89 11.81
N GLN A 147 -20.28 -14.81 12.40
CA GLN A 147 -20.59 -15.36 13.72
C GLN A 147 -19.64 -14.87 14.83
N ASN A 148 -19.19 -13.61 14.77
CA ASN A 148 -18.27 -13.03 15.74
C ASN A 148 -16.94 -13.79 15.90
N ASN A 149 -16.46 -14.43 14.83
CA ASN A 149 -15.13 -15.05 14.84
C ASN A 149 -14.03 -13.98 15.04
N VAL A 150 -13.46 -13.95 16.24
CA VAL A 150 -12.48 -12.95 16.68
C VAL A 150 -11.27 -12.90 15.75
N GLU A 151 -10.78 -14.03 15.27
CA GLU A 151 -9.59 -14.08 14.41
C GLU A 151 -9.86 -13.42 13.05
N LYS A 152 -11.00 -13.71 12.43
CA LYS A 152 -11.39 -13.14 11.13
C LYS A 152 -11.62 -11.64 11.22
N ILE A 153 -12.29 -11.20 12.29
CA ILE A 153 -12.54 -9.78 12.56
C ILE A 153 -11.21 -9.05 12.78
N GLU A 154 -10.31 -9.64 13.55
CA GLU A 154 -9.00 -9.07 13.82
C GLU A 154 -8.14 -8.97 12.55
N LYS A 155 -8.20 -9.96 11.66
CA LYS A 155 -7.54 -9.88 10.34
C LYS A 155 -8.13 -8.76 9.47
N LEU A 156 -9.46 -8.62 9.43
CA LEU A 156 -10.14 -7.58 8.66
C LEU A 156 -9.81 -6.19 9.17
N LYS A 157 -9.77 -6.00 10.50
CA LYS A 157 -9.40 -4.74 11.15
C LYS A 157 -8.03 -4.21 10.71
N TYR A 158 -7.07 -5.09 10.42
CA TYR A 158 -5.72 -4.72 9.97
C TYR A 158 -5.50 -4.98 8.47
N THR A 159 -6.57 -4.89 7.70
CA THR A 159 -6.57 -4.85 6.24
C THR A 159 -6.80 -3.39 5.80
N PRO A 160 -6.18 -2.92 4.69
CA PRO A 160 -6.47 -1.59 4.16
C PRO A 160 -7.98 -1.41 3.95
N PRO A 161 -8.53 -0.24 4.27
CA PRO A 161 -9.95 0.00 4.08
C PRO A 161 -10.29 0.09 2.60
N VAL A 162 -11.47 -0.39 2.23
CA VAL A 162 -12.09 -0.10 0.94
C VAL A 162 -12.56 1.36 0.96
N PRO A 163 -12.42 2.12 -0.13
CA PRO A 163 -12.85 3.51 -0.19
C PRO A 163 -14.37 3.64 -0.30
N TRP A 164 -15.08 3.19 0.73
CA TRP A 164 -16.53 3.23 0.77
C TRP A 164 -17.05 4.66 0.62
N VAL A 165 -18.17 4.79 -0.10
CA VAL A 165 -18.87 6.07 -0.30
C VAL A 165 -19.91 6.27 0.79
N GLN A 166 -20.59 5.20 1.20
CA GLN A 166 -21.72 5.28 2.14
C GLN A 166 -21.45 4.54 3.45
N TYR A 167 -21.28 3.21 3.38
CA TYR A 167 -21.06 2.38 4.56
C TYR A 167 -20.23 1.15 4.21
N ASN A 168 -19.55 0.59 5.22
CA ASN A 168 -18.71 -0.58 5.05
C ASN A 168 -19.50 -1.88 4.83
N ASP A 169 -19.84 -2.22 3.59
CA ASP A 169 -20.59 -3.43 3.26
C ASP A 169 -19.71 -4.59 2.78
N TRP A 170 -18.68 -4.92 3.55
CA TRP A 170 -17.79 -6.02 3.20
C TRP A 170 -18.55 -7.35 3.04
N PRO A 171 -18.51 -8.00 1.86
CA PRO A 171 -19.28 -9.22 1.62
C PRO A 171 -18.61 -10.46 2.21
N VAL A 172 -19.43 -11.46 2.54
CA VAL A 172 -19.00 -12.76 3.04
C VAL A 172 -19.39 -13.90 2.10
N CYS A 173 -18.58 -14.96 2.09
CA CYS A 173 -18.81 -16.20 1.36
C CYS A 173 -17.98 -17.33 2.00
N CYS A 174 -18.50 -18.56 2.01
CA CYS A 174 -17.85 -19.70 2.68
C CYS A 174 -17.46 -19.40 4.14
N ASP A 175 -18.39 -18.77 4.88
CA ASP A 175 -18.23 -18.36 6.28
C ASP A 175 -17.04 -17.42 6.56
N ASP A 176 -16.51 -16.73 5.55
CA ASP A 176 -15.40 -15.78 5.67
C ASP A 176 -15.64 -14.49 4.90
N TYR A 177 -14.85 -13.46 5.21
CA TYR A 177 -14.81 -12.22 4.44
C TYR A 177 -14.20 -12.49 3.06
N MET A 178 -14.79 -11.89 2.02
CA MET A 178 -14.26 -11.99 0.67
C MET A 178 -13.07 -11.06 0.48
N GLN A 179 -12.23 -11.36 -0.51
CA GLN A 179 -11.09 -10.51 -0.86
C GLN A 179 -11.52 -9.40 -1.82
N TYR A 180 -11.22 -8.15 -1.49
CA TYR A 180 -11.43 -6.99 -2.34
C TYR A 180 -10.50 -7.02 -3.56
N LEU A 181 -11.07 -6.83 -4.75
CA LEU A 181 -10.38 -6.85 -6.04
C LEU A 181 -10.13 -5.46 -6.63
N GLY A 182 -10.84 -4.45 -6.15
CA GLY A 182 -10.84 -3.11 -6.73
C GLY A 182 -12.24 -2.62 -7.08
N GLU A 183 -12.29 -1.37 -7.53
CA GLU A 183 -13.44 -0.78 -8.19
C GLU A 183 -13.41 -1.19 -9.67
N TRP A 184 -14.53 -1.60 -10.24
CA TRP A 184 -14.63 -1.97 -11.65
C TRP A 184 -15.47 -0.96 -12.44
N THR A 185 -14.91 -0.48 -13.54
CA THR A 185 -15.60 0.32 -14.56
C THR A 185 -16.43 -0.56 -15.50
N GLN A 186 -17.21 0.07 -16.38
CA GLN A 186 -17.90 -0.68 -17.44
C GLN A 186 -16.91 -1.48 -18.31
N GLU A 187 -15.76 -0.90 -18.66
CA GLU A 187 -14.72 -1.58 -19.43
C GLU A 187 -14.12 -2.77 -18.69
N ASP A 188 -13.98 -2.68 -17.37
CA ASP A 188 -13.51 -3.79 -16.55
C ASP A 188 -14.48 -4.97 -16.62
N PHE A 189 -15.79 -4.73 -16.47
CA PHE A 189 -16.81 -5.78 -16.62
C PHE A 189 -16.82 -6.37 -18.04
N ILE A 190 -16.70 -5.55 -19.08
CA ILE A 190 -16.63 -6.02 -20.47
C ILE A 190 -15.40 -6.92 -20.66
N ARG A 191 -14.23 -6.48 -20.19
CA ARG A 191 -12.97 -7.22 -20.30
C ARG A 191 -13.00 -8.55 -19.55
N GLU A 192 -13.65 -8.60 -18.39
CA GLU A 192 -13.75 -9.80 -17.55
C GLU A 192 -14.88 -10.75 -17.99
N SER A 193 -15.79 -10.30 -18.86
CA SER A 193 -16.84 -11.14 -19.44
C SER A 193 -16.29 -12.06 -20.53
N ARG A 194 -16.83 -13.29 -20.60
CA ARG A 194 -16.34 -14.31 -21.57
C ARG A 194 -16.76 -14.01 -23.01
N ASP A 195 -17.89 -13.34 -23.18
CA ASP A 195 -18.57 -13.05 -24.44
C ASP A 195 -18.55 -11.56 -24.80
N GLY A 196 -17.88 -10.73 -24.00
CA GLY A 196 -17.91 -9.27 -24.13
C GLY A 196 -19.16 -8.62 -23.53
N ASN A 197 -20.09 -9.39 -22.97
CA ASN A 197 -21.33 -8.88 -22.38
C ASN A 197 -21.13 -8.48 -20.91
N GLY A 198 -20.53 -7.30 -20.72
CA GLY A 198 -20.25 -6.73 -19.39
C GLY A 198 -21.49 -6.56 -18.52
N ILE A 199 -22.61 -6.09 -19.09
CA ILE A 199 -23.85 -5.88 -18.32
C ILE A 199 -24.43 -7.18 -17.76
N SER A 200 -24.39 -8.27 -18.54
CA SER A 200 -24.86 -9.58 -18.06
C SER A 200 -23.96 -10.14 -16.96
N LEU A 201 -22.65 -9.95 -17.09
CA LEU A 201 -21.71 -10.29 -16.01
C LEU A 201 -22.02 -9.46 -14.76
N PHE A 202 -22.07 -8.13 -14.87
CA PHE A 202 -22.37 -7.22 -13.76
C PHE A 202 -23.65 -7.63 -13.04
N GLN A 203 -24.74 -7.82 -13.78
CA GLN A 203 -26.03 -8.26 -13.24
C GLN A 203 -25.93 -9.57 -12.46
N SER A 204 -25.16 -10.55 -12.98
CA SER A 204 -24.98 -11.85 -12.33
C SER A 204 -24.18 -11.79 -11.02
N LEU A 205 -23.37 -10.74 -10.82
CA LEU A 205 -22.52 -10.57 -9.64
C LEU A 205 -23.19 -9.73 -8.53
N LEU A 206 -24.30 -9.06 -8.83
CA LEU A 206 -25.06 -8.31 -7.84
C LEU A 206 -25.76 -9.24 -6.84
N ASN A 207 -25.87 -8.79 -5.60
CA ASN A 207 -26.63 -9.51 -4.59
C ASN A 207 -28.13 -9.52 -4.95
N ILE A 208 -28.80 -10.65 -4.75
CA ILE A 208 -30.25 -10.83 -4.97
C ILE A 208 -31.09 -9.78 -4.23
N GLU A 209 -30.72 -9.39 -3.01
CA GLU A 209 -31.44 -8.38 -2.22
C GLU A 209 -31.31 -6.97 -2.79
N PHE A 210 -30.13 -6.63 -3.30
CA PHE A 210 -29.91 -5.36 -3.99
C PHE A 210 -30.65 -5.36 -5.34
N MET A 211 -30.59 -6.46 -6.09
CA MET A 211 -31.30 -6.63 -7.36
C MET A 211 -32.82 -6.42 -7.25
N LYS A 212 -33.43 -6.71 -6.10
CA LYS A 212 -34.87 -6.44 -5.87
C LYS A 212 -35.22 -4.95 -5.81
N GLN A 213 -34.22 -4.10 -5.58
CA GLN A 213 -34.35 -2.65 -5.49
C GLN A 213 -33.97 -1.96 -6.81
N VAL A 214 -33.43 -2.71 -7.77
CA VAL A 214 -33.03 -2.19 -9.08
C VAL A 214 -34.21 -2.30 -10.03
N ASP A 215 -34.77 -1.14 -10.40
CA ASP A 215 -35.88 -1.08 -11.35
C ASP A 215 -35.45 -1.41 -12.78
N ASP A 216 -34.28 -0.90 -13.21
CA ASP A 216 -33.70 -1.17 -14.53
C ASP A 216 -32.18 -1.30 -14.43
N ILE A 217 -31.69 -2.49 -14.78
CA ILE A 217 -30.26 -2.80 -14.77
C ILE A 217 -29.47 -1.96 -15.76
N ASN A 218 -30.07 -1.53 -16.88
CA ASN A 218 -29.39 -0.69 -17.87
C ASN A 218 -29.17 0.72 -17.33
N VAL A 219 -30.10 1.23 -16.52
CA VAL A 219 -29.94 2.53 -15.86
C VAL A 219 -28.79 2.47 -14.87
N LEU A 220 -28.78 1.45 -13.99
CA LEU A 220 -27.69 1.25 -13.04
C LEU A 220 -26.34 1.05 -13.74
N TRP A 221 -26.32 0.25 -14.81
CA TRP A 221 -25.12 0.03 -15.62
C TRP A 221 -24.58 1.34 -16.19
N ASN A 222 -25.45 2.16 -16.80
CA ASN A 222 -25.05 3.45 -17.38
C ASN A 222 -24.65 4.50 -16.33
N ASP A 223 -25.03 4.31 -15.07
CA ASP A 223 -24.71 5.21 -13.96
C ASP A 223 -23.35 4.89 -13.29
N LEU A 224 -22.75 3.74 -13.62
CA LEU A 224 -21.38 3.41 -13.20
C LEU A 224 -20.42 4.53 -13.62
N GLU A 225 -19.48 4.87 -12.73
CA GLU A 225 -18.46 5.94 -12.88
C GLU A 225 -19.00 7.37 -12.88
N ASN A 226 -20.33 7.55 -12.94
CA ASN A 226 -20.98 8.87 -12.87
C ASN A 226 -21.46 9.16 -11.46
N ASN A 227 -22.49 8.45 -11.01
CA ASN A 227 -23.05 8.62 -9.67
C ASN A 227 -22.99 7.34 -8.84
N THR A 228 -22.56 6.22 -9.42
CA THR A 228 -22.45 4.93 -8.74
C THR A 228 -21.06 4.31 -8.95
N VAL A 229 -20.51 3.76 -7.87
CA VAL A 229 -19.27 2.96 -7.87
C VAL A 229 -19.58 1.49 -7.65
N ALA A 230 -18.79 0.60 -8.25
CA ALA A 230 -18.94 -0.85 -8.15
C ALA A 230 -17.69 -1.50 -7.53
N PHE A 231 -17.77 -1.84 -6.25
CA PHE A 231 -16.70 -2.53 -5.54
C PHE A 231 -16.80 -4.04 -5.73
N VAL A 232 -15.72 -4.66 -6.22
CA VAL A 232 -15.73 -6.08 -6.59
C VAL A 232 -14.94 -6.91 -5.60
N PHE A 233 -15.50 -8.05 -5.23
CA PHE A 233 -14.91 -8.98 -4.26
C PHE A 233 -14.89 -10.40 -4.82
N ILE A 234 -13.95 -11.22 -4.36
CA ILE A 234 -13.85 -12.65 -4.70
C ILE A 234 -13.71 -13.50 -3.45
N CYS A 235 -14.41 -14.63 -3.41
CA CYS A 235 -14.21 -15.62 -2.35
C CYS A 235 -12.90 -16.39 -2.63
N PRO A 236 -11.94 -16.43 -1.69
CA PRO A 236 -10.69 -17.16 -1.90
C PRO A 236 -10.87 -18.69 -1.96
N VAL A 237 -12.03 -19.19 -1.50
CA VAL A 237 -12.32 -20.64 -1.44
C VAL A 237 -13.00 -21.12 -2.73
N CYS A 238 -14.12 -20.51 -3.11
CA CYS A 238 -14.94 -20.96 -4.24
C CYS A 238 -14.80 -20.10 -5.51
N ASN A 239 -14.01 -19.02 -5.46
CA ASN A 239 -13.82 -18.05 -6.55
C ASN A 239 -15.09 -17.32 -7.02
N THR A 240 -16.21 -17.45 -6.30
CA THR A 240 -17.41 -16.64 -6.56
C THR A 240 -17.07 -15.16 -6.38
N LYS A 241 -17.45 -14.34 -7.36
CA LYS A 241 -17.36 -12.89 -7.26
C LYS A 241 -18.68 -12.28 -6.79
N LYS A 242 -18.60 -11.14 -6.12
CA LYS A 242 -19.76 -10.31 -5.75
C LYS A 242 -19.44 -8.85 -6.01
N VAL A 243 -20.46 -8.08 -6.33
CA VAL A 243 -20.36 -6.62 -6.50
C VAL A 243 -21.21 -5.94 -5.44
N VAL A 244 -20.65 -4.88 -4.85
CA VAL A 244 -21.34 -3.96 -3.95
C VAL A 244 -21.37 -2.60 -4.65
N CYS A 245 -22.58 -2.13 -4.98
CA CYS A 245 -22.78 -0.82 -5.57
C CYS A 245 -23.10 0.23 -4.50
N GLN A 246 -22.49 1.41 -4.61
CA GLN A 246 -22.81 2.56 -3.75
C GLN A 246 -22.90 3.81 -4.60
N SER A 247 -23.86 4.68 -4.27
CA SER A 247 -24.06 5.95 -4.96
C SER A 247 -23.51 7.12 -4.14
N TYR A 248 -22.95 8.11 -4.83
CA TYR A 248 -22.45 9.37 -4.24
C TYR A 248 -23.55 10.26 -3.67
#